data_AF-A0A428S355-F1
#
_entry.id   AF-A0A428S355-F1
#
_cell.length_a   1.000
_cell.length_b   1.000
_cell.length_c   1.000
_cell.angle_alpha   90.00
_cell.angle_beta   90.00
_cell.angle_gamma   90.00
#
_symmetry.space_group_name_H-M   'P 1'
#
loop_
_entity.id
_entity.type
_entity.pdbx_description
1 polymer ?
#
loop_
_entity_poly.entity_id
_entity_poly.type
_entity_poly.pdbx_seq_one_letter_code
_entity_poly.pdbx_strand_id
1 'polypeptide(L)'
;MFRYREIQSELRFMLWERPPPYAQINLSEWQNHMRQRIDDWYSSMPLGSHLGSFEKGVLSNFEVTHNTALFNLYRPSPNNPTPSEQQAVTMAEIATNMIHLYQRLFRQKRLSIYWQSIENVFSAGTALMLARVSSG
;
A
#
# COMPACT_ATOMS: atom_id res chain seq x y z
N MET A 1 -15.02 -6.78 -2.07
CA MET A 1 -14.37 -7.33 -3.28
C MET A 1 -14.42 -6.35 -4.46
N PHE A 2 -15.59 -5.98 -4.99
CA PHE A 2 -15.68 -5.04 -6.14
C PHE A 2 -15.04 -3.67 -5.89
N ARG A 3 -15.35 -3.01 -4.76
CA ARG A 3 -14.76 -1.71 -4.39
C ARG A 3 -13.23 -1.66 -4.39
N TYR A 4 -12.58 -2.73 -3.93
CA TYR A 4 -11.11 -2.78 -3.91
C TYR A 4 -10.53 -3.00 -5.31
N ARG A 5 -11.20 -3.75 -6.17
CA ARG A 5 -10.77 -3.93 -7.57
C ARG A 5 -10.80 -2.62 -8.35
N GLU A 6 -11.79 -1.76 -8.08
CA GLU A 6 -11.84 -0.41 -8.65
C GLU A 6 -10.64 0.43 -8.20
N ILE A 7 -10.33 0.42 -6.90
CA ILE A 7 -9.13 1.07 -6.34
C ILE A 7 -7.85 0.55 -7.04
N GLN A 8 -7.69 -0.77 -7.20
CA GLN A 8 -6.51 -1.33 -7.85
C GLN A 8 -6.39 -0.94 -9.32
N SER A 9 -7.49 -0.97 -10.07
CA SER A 9 -7.50 -0.55 -11.48
C SER A 9 -7.12 0.92 -11.62
N GLU A 10 -7.68 1.78 -10.76
CA GLU A 10 -7.41 3.22 -10.80
C GLU A 10 -5.97 3.55 -10.37
N LEU A 11 -5.44 2.90 -9.33
CA LEU A 11 -4.03 2.99 -8.94
C LEU A 11 -3.11 2.65 -10.12
N ARG A 12 -3.41 1.56 -10.83
CA ARG A 12 -2.60 1.13 -11.98
C ARG A 12 -2.68 2.15 -13.11
N PHE A 13 -3.88 2.59 -13.46
CA PHE A 13 -4.11 3.58 -14.50
C PHE A 13 -3.35 4.89 -14.20
N MET A 14 -3.58 5.47 -13.03
CA MET A 14 -3.07 6.80 -12.69
C MET A 14 -1.56 6.84 -12.46
N LEU A 15 -0.95 5.75 -11.97
CA LEU A 15 0.48 5.72 -11.68
C LEU A 15 1.35 5.22 -12.84
N TRP A 16 0.80 4.37 -13.72
CA TRP A 16 1.56 3.65 -14.75
C TRP A 16 1.11 3.92 -16.18
N GLU A 17 -0.15 4.28 -16.42
CA GLU A 17 -0.63 4.61 -17.76
C GLU A 17 -0.43 6.10 -18.05
N ARG A 18 0.04 6.44 -19.23
CA ARG A 18 0.28 7.85 -19.59
C ARG A 18 -1.06 8.58 -19.66
N PRO A 19 -1.29 9.61 -18.82
CA PRO A 19 -2.50 10.40 -18.94
C PRO A 19 -2.48 11.13 -20.29
N PRO A 20 -3.67 11.39 -20.87
CA PRO A 20 -3.76 12.17 -22.10
C PRO A 20 -3.09 13.54 -21.91
N PRO A 21 -2.45 14.11 -22.95
CA PRO A 21 -1.68 15.36 -22.83
C PRO A 21 -2.48 16.57 -22.32
N TYR A 22 -3.81 16.52 -22.38
CA TYR A 22 -4.73 17.57 -21.93
C TYR A 22 -5.20 17.42 -20.48
N ALA A 23 -4.90 16.29 -19.82
CA ALA A 23 -5.32 16.05 -18.45
C ALA A 23 -4.27 16.63 -17.49
N GLN A 24 -4.46 17.88 -17.05
CA GLN A 24 -3.72 18.42 -15.91
C GLN A 24 -4.25 17.78 -14.63
N ILE A 25 -3.73 16.62 -14.29
CA ILE A 25 -4.08 15.91 -13.07
C ILE A 25 -3.14 16.38 -11.96
N ASN A 26 -3.71 16.95 -10.90
CA ASN A 26 -2.98 17.17 -9.67
C ASN A 26 -2.79 15.83 -8.94
N LEU A 27 -1.64 15.20 -9.15
CA LEU A 27 -1.38 13.87 -8.61
C LEU A 27 -1.37 13.83 -7.08
N SER A 28 -0.94 14.92 -6.43
CA SER A 28 -0.93 15.00 -4.96
C SER A 28 -2.34 14.99 -4.39
N GLU A 29 -3.25 15.77 -4.99
CA GLU A 29 -4.67 15.80 -4.60
C GLU A 29 -5.33 14.44 -4.84
N TRP A 30 -5.09 13.83 -6.00
CA TRP A 30 -5.60 12.49 -6.31
C TRP A 30 -5.07 11.44 -5.32
N GLN A 31 -3.78 11.48 -4.96
CA GLN A 31 -3.22 10.55 -3.97
C GLN A 31 -3.88 10.70 -2.59
N ASN A 32 -4.17 11.92 -2.16
CA ASN A 32 -4.86 12.16 -0.90
C ASN A 32 -6.27 11.56 -0.91
N HIS A 33 -7.03 11.77 -2.00
CA HIS A 33 -8.34 11.15 -2.19
C HIS A 33 -8.26 9.61 -2.26
N MET A 34 -7.25 9.08 -2.95
CA MET A 34 -7.07 7.64 -3.10
C MET A 34 -6.71 6.98 -1.76
N ARG A 35 -5.87 7.63 -0.94
CA ARG A 35 -5.57 7.17 0.42
C ARG A 35 -6.83 7.08 1.27
N GLN A 36 -7.66 8.11 1.27
CA GLN A 36 -8.93 8.09 2.01
C GLN A 36 -9.82 6.93 1.56
N ARG A 37 -9.95 6.68 0.25
CA ARG A 37 -10.73 5.55 -0.28
C ARG A 37 -10.18 4.19 0.16
N ILE A 38 -8.86 4.04 0.24
CA ILE A 38 -8.21 2.82 0.75
C ILE A 38 -8.53 2.61 2.24
N ASP A 39 -8.44 3.69 3.04
CA ASP A 39 -8.73 3.66 4.48
C ASP A 39 -10.23 3.39 4.76
N ASP A 40 -11.13 4.01 4.01
CA ASP A 40 -12.58 3.80 4.07
C ASP A 40 -12.96 2.38 3.67
N TRP A 41 -12.32 1.85 2.63
CA TRP A 41 -12.50 0.45 2.25
C TRP A 41 -12.10 -0.49 3.39
N TYR A 42 -10.93 -0.26 4.00
CA TYR A 42 -10.44 -1.11 5.09
C TYR A 42 -11.32 -1.02 6.34
N SER A 43 -11.75 0.17 6.74
CA SER A 43 -12.63 0.37 7.90
C SER A 43 -14.03 -0.20 7.70
N SER A 44 -14.51 -0.29 6.46
CA SER A 44 -15.80 -0.92 6.12
C SER A 44 -15.79 -2.46 6.20
N MET A 45 -14.62 -3.09 6.38
CA MET A 45 -14.52 -4.54 6.53
C MET A 45 -15.01 -4.94 7.93
N PRO A 46 -15.68 -6.11 8.08
CA PRO A 46 -16.19 -6.57 9.37
C PRO A 46 -15.03 -6.96 10.30
N LEU A 47 -14.50 -5.99 11.06
CA LEU A 47 -13.52 -6.16 12.12
C LEU A 47 -14.21 -6.65 13.41
N GLY A 48 -14.86 -7.81 13.35
CA GLY A 48 -15.59 -8.36 14.50
C GLY A 48 -14.65 -8.93 15.58
N SER A 49 -14.93 -8.64 16.85
CA SER A 49 -14.17 -9.11 18.03
C SER A 49 -14.43 -10.58 18.43
N HIS A 50 -15.29 -11.30 17.70
CA HIS A 50 -15.68 -12.70 17.98
C HIS A 50 -15.34 -13.66 16.83
N LEU A 51 -14.13 -13.56 16.30
CA LEU A 51 -13.72 -14.32 15.11
C LEU A 51 -12.83 -15.52 15.50
N GLY A 52 -13.17 -16.70 14.99
CA GLY A 52 -12.38 -17.93 15.03
C GLY A 52 -11.10 -17.84 14.19
N SER A 53 -10.32 -18.94 14.11
CA SER A 53 -8.99 -18.90 13.47
C SER A 53 -9.05 -18.59 11.97
N PHE A 54 -10.09 -19.07 11.26
CA PHE A 54 -10.29 -18.85 9.83
C PHE A 54 -10.53 -17.35 9.55
N GLU A 55 -11.41 -16.73 10.32
CA GLU A 55 -11.74 -15.32 10.17
C GLU A 55 -10.57 -14.41 10.54
N LYS A 56 -9.72 -14.80 11.52
CA LYS A 56 -8.45 -14.10 11.80
C LYS A 56 -7.45 -14.16 10.64
N GLY A 57 -7.44 -15.24 9.87
CA GLY A 57 -6.63 -15.35 8.64
C GLY A 57 -7.15 -14.42 7.53
N VAL A 58 -8.48 -14.35 7.36
CA VAL A 58 -9.12 -13.43 6.42
C VAL A 58 -8.86 -11.96 6.78
N LEU A 59 -8.91 -11.60 8.08
CA LEU A 59 -8.54 -10.27 8.56
C LEU A 59 -7.08 -9.91 8.27
N SER A 60 -6.17 -10.87 8.48
CA SER A 60 -4.74 -10.68 8.20
C SER A 60 -4.50 -10.40 6.71
N ASN A 61 -5.28 -11.02 5.82
CA ASN A 61 -5.23 -10.74 4.38
C ASN A 61 -5.69 -9.32 4.07
N PHE A 62 -6.73 -8.80 4.73
CA PHE A 62 -7.19 -7.43 4.52
C PHE A 62 -6.17 -6.39 5.00
N GLU A 63 -5.54 -6.60 6.15
CA GLU A 63 -4.51 -5.71 6.68
C GLU A 63 -3.26 -5.65 5.77
N VAL A 64 -2.83 -6.82 5.26
CA VAL A 64 -1.76 -6.92 4.26
C VAL A 64 -2.15 -6.20 2.97
N THR A 65 -3.38 -6.40 2.50
CA THR A 65 -3.90 -5.78 1.27
C THR A 65 -3.94 -4.26 1.39
N HIS A 66 -4.41 -3.73 2.52
CA HIS A 66 -4.44 -2.30 2.83
C HIS A 66 -3.04 -1.68 2.80
N ASN A 67 -2.09 -2.26 3.55
CA ASN A 67 -0.71 -1.74 3.58
C ASN A 67 -0.03 -1.83 2.20
N THR A 68 -0.28 -2.90 1.44
CA THR A 68 0.25 -3.05 0.08
C THR A 68 -0.32 -1.99 -0.88
N ALA A 69 -1.61 -1.65 -0.75
CA ALA A 69 -2.24 -0.60 -1.55
C ALA A 69 -1.63 0.77 -1.23
N LEU A 70 -1.44 1.09 0.05
CA LEU A 70 -0.78 2.33 0.47
C LEU A 70 0.66 2.40 -0.01
N PHE A 71 1.43 1.32 0.07
CA PHE A 71 2.79 1.29 -0.44
C PHE A 71 2.84 1.56 -1.95
N ASN A 72 1.95 0.92 -2.72
CA ASN A 72 1.85 1.14 -4.15
C ASN A 72 1.43 2.56 -4.53
N LEU A 73 0.67 3.25 -3.67
CA LEU A 73 0.24 4.63 -3.91
C LEU A 73 1.41 5.63 -3.86
N TYR A 74 2.39 5.39 -2.98
CA TYR A 74 3.51 6.31 -2.73
C TYR A 74 4.84 5.90 -3.37
N ARG A 75 4.98 4.64 -3.80
CA ARG A 75 6.20 4.20 -4.49
C ARG A 75 6.43 5.00 -5.78
N PRO A 76 7.69 5.24 -6.16
CA PRO A 76 8.01 5.83 -7.46
C PRO A 76 7.32 5.07 -8.60
N SER A 77 6.75 5.81 -9.55
CA SER A 77 6.04 5.27 -10.70
C SER A 77 6.35 6.08 -11.96
N PRO A 78 6.02 5.60 -13.17
CA PRO A 78 6.26 6.36 -14.40
C PRO A 78 5.67 7.77 -14.40
N ASN A 79 4.48 7.95 -13.81
CA ASN A 79 3.83 9.26 -13.70
C ASN A 79 4.24 10.05 -12.44
N ASN A 80 4.99 9.43 -11.52
CA ASN A 80 5.61 10.08 -10.36
C ASN A 80 7.01 9.51 -10.12
N PRO A 81 7.97 9.81 -11.01
CA PRO A 81 9.30 9.20 -10.93
C PRO A 81 10.08 9.70 -9.72
N THR A 82 9.74 10.89 -9.22
CA THR A 82 10.44 11.55 -8.12
C THR A 82 9.41 12.03 -7.10
N PRO A 83 8.96 11.15 -6.18
CA PRO A 83 8.08 11.56 -5.10
C PRO A 83 8.72 12.70 -4.28
N SER A 84 7.90 13.64 -3.83
CA SER A 84 8.29 14.67 -2.87
C SER A 84 8.85 14.05 -1.58
N GLU A 85 9.63 14.83 -0.83
CA GLU A 85 10.19 14.41 0.46
C GLU A 85 9.11 13.88 1.42
N GLN A 86 7.98 14.58 1.52
CA GLN A 86 6.87 14.15 2.37
C GLN A 86 6.27 12.81 1.92
N GLN A 87 6.15 12.57 0.62
CA GLN A 87 5.71 11.28 0.08
C GLN A 87 6.75 10.18 0.33
N ALA A 88 8.04 10.49 0.26
CA ALA A 88 9.12 9.55 0.57
C ALA A 88 9.13 9.15 2.05
N VAL A 89 8.94 10.11 2.97
CA VAL A 89 8.77 9.84 4.41
C VAL A 89 7.54 8.98 4.66
N THR A 90 6.40 9.32 4.06
CA THR A 90 5.16 8.54 4.18
C THR A 90 5.36 7.11 3.67
N MET A 91 6.03 6.94 2.52
CA MET A 91 6.37 5.63 1.97
C MET A 91 7.26 4.82 2.92
N ALA A 92 8.26 5.45 3.54
CA ALA A 92 9.15 4.82 4.51
C ALA A 92 8.38 4.32 5.75
N GLU A 93 7.46 5.12 6.28
CA GLU A 93 6.61 4.72 7.42
C GLU A 93 5.73 3.51 7.06
N ILE A 94 5.10 3.53 5.89
CA ILE A 94 4.28 2.41 5.39
C ILE A 94 5.15 1.15 5.23
N ALA A 95 6.34 1.29 4.65
CA ALA A 95 7.31 0.21 4.49
C ALA A 95 7.70 -0.42 5.85
N THR A 96 7.98 0.39 6.86
CA THR A 96 8.25 -0.08 8.23
C THR A 96 7.06 -0.81 8.82
N ASN A 97 5.85 -0.28 8.66
CA ASN A 97 4.62 -0.92 9.14
C ASN A 97 4.38 -2.27 8.47
N MET A 98 4.62 -2.39 7.16
CA MET A 98 4.55 -3.64 6.42
C MET A 98 5.53 -4.69 6.98
N ILE A 99 6.78 -4.30 7.23
CA ILE A 99 7.79 -5.21 7.79
C ILE A 99 7.33 -5.74 9.16
N HIS A 100 6.87 -4.85 10.05
CA HIS A 100 6.37 -5.24 11.37
C HIS A 100 5.12 -6.13 11.29
N LEU A 101 4.21 -5.84 10.36
CA LEU A 101 3.03 -6.65 10.09
C LEU A 101 3.43 -8.07 9.68
N TYR A 102 4.36 -8.21 8.74
CA TYR A 102 4.83 -9.51 8.28
C TYR A 102 5.55 -10.29 9.38
N GLN A 103 6.39 -9.64 10.18
CA GLN A 103 7.02 -10.26 11.35
C GLN A 103 5.98 -10.79 12.33
N ARG A 104 4.91 -10.02 12.61
CA ARG A 104 3.82 -10.43 13.49
C ARG A 104 3.05 -11.63 12.93
N LEU A 105 2.67 -11.58 11.66
CA LEU A 105 1.94 -12.67 10.99
C LEU A 105 2.76 -13.96 10.91
N PHE A 106 4.07 -13.84 10.67
CA PHE A 106 5.00 -14.96 10.70
C PHE A 106 5.03 -15.63 12.09
N ARG A 107 5.24 -14.85 13.16
CA ARG A 107 5.26 -15.34 14.55
C ARG A 107 3.95 -16.02 14.95
N GLN A 108 2.82 -15.53 14.44
CA GLN A 108 1.49 -16.08 14.72
C GLN A 108 1.14 -17.31 13.85
N LYS A 109 2.03 -17.75 12.95
CA LYS A 109 1.76 -18.80 11.94
C LYS A 109 0.53 -18.48 11.07
N ARG A 110 0.31 -17.19 10.81
CA ARG A 110 -0.82 -16.66 10.01
C ARG A 110 -0.39 -16.09 8.67
N LEU A 111 0.87 -16.28 8.31
CA LEU A 111 1.38 -15.89 7.01
C LEU A 111 0.79 -16.85 5.96
N SER A 112 -0.24 -16.39 5.26
CA SER A 112 -0.95 -17.18 4.25
C SER A 112 -0.29 -17.07 2.87
N ILE A 113 0.35 -15.93 2.55
CA ILE A 113 0.93 -15.63 1.24
C ILE A 113 2.42 -15.25 1.37
N TYR A 114 3.28 -16.26 1.43
CA TYR A 114 4.73 -16.10 1.59
C TYR A 114 5.39 -15.30 0.44
N TRP A 115 4.98 -15.55 -0.81
CA TRP A 115 5.58 -14.89 -1.97
C TRP A 115 5.36 -13.37 -1.98
N GLN A 116 4.12 -12.93 -1.75
CA GLN A 116 3.79 -11.51 -1.64
C GLN A 116 4.47 -10.84 -0.45
N SER A 117 4.74 -11.60 0.62
CA SER A 117 5.51 -11.11 1.77
C SER A 117 6.95 -10.78 1.41
N ILE A 118 7.60 -11.62 0.58
CA ILE A 118 8.98 -11.41 0.12
C ILE A 118 9.06 -10.17 -0.78
N GLU A 119 8.18 -10.06 -1.78
CA GLU A 119 8.14 -8.89 -2.68
C GLU A 119 7.91 -7.58 -1.92
N ASN A 120 7.00 -7.59 -0.95
CA ASN A 120 6.68 -6.42 -0.15
C ASN A 120 7.83 -6.00 0.78
N VAL A 121 8.49 -6.96 1.45
CA VAL A 121 9.64 -6.65 2.32
C VAL A 121 10.84 -6.16 1.50
N PHE A 122 11.10 -6.75 0.34
CA PHE A 122 12.15 -6.29 -0.56
C PHE A 122 11.88 -4.86 -1.06
N SER A 123 10.64 -4.58 -1.47
CA SER A 123 10.23 -3.25 -1.93
C SER A 123 10.30 -2.22 -0.81
N ALA A 124 9.88 -2.59 0.41
CA ALA A 124 9.99 -1.76 1.60
C ALA A 124 11.46 -1.40 1.92
N GLY A 125 12.37 -2.37 1.85
CA GLY A 125 13.80 -2.13 2.04
C GLY A 125 14.38 -1.16 1.00
N THR A 126 13.99 -1.32 -0.26
CA THR A 126 14.44 -0.45 -1.37
C THR A 126 13.91 0.98 -1.20
N ALA A 127 12.65 1.12 -0.79
CA ALA A 127 12.02 2.40 -0.49
C ALA A 127 12.76 3.16 0.62
N LEU A 128 13.17 2.48 1.70
CA LEU A 128 13.95 3.08 2.78
C LEU A 128 15.33 3.55 2.32
N MET A 129 16.01 2.78 1.45
CA MET A 129 17.29 3.19 0.88
C MET A 129 17.15 4.43 0.00
N LEU A 130 16.13 4.48 -0.85
CA LEU A 130 15.84 5.64 -1.71
C LEU A 130 15.55 6.90 -0.89
N ALA A 131 14.70 6.81 0.14
CA ALA A 131 14.38 7.94 1.01
C ALA A 131 15.62 8.50 1.73
N ARG A 132 16.57 7.63 2.08
CA ARG A 132 17.84 8.03 2.72
C ARG A 132 18.80 8.72 1.75
N VAL A 133 18.79 8.35 0.47
CA VAL A 133 19.60 9.00 -0.57
C VAL A 133 19.02 10.36 -0.95
N SER A 134 17.70 10.53 -0.93
CA SER A 134 17.05 11.81 -1.26
C SER A 134 17.10 12.87 -0.13
N SER A 135 17.58 12.52 1.06
CA SER A 135 17.63 13.40 2.24
C SER A 135 19.04 13.89 2.61
N GLY A 136 20.06 13.56 1.80
CA GLY A 136 21.44 14.06 1.93
C GLY A 136 21.84 14.95 0.76
#